data_AF-A0A928XGJ2-F1
#
_entry.id   AF-A0A928XGJ2-F1
#
_cell.length_a   1.000
_cell.length_b   1.000
_cell.length_c   1.000
_cell.angle_alpha   90.00
_cell.angle_beta   90.00
_cell.angle_gamma   90.00
#
_symmetry.space_group_name_H-M   'P 1'
#
loop_
_entity.id
_entity.type
_entity.pdbx_description
1 polymer ?
#
loop_
_entity_poly.entity_id
_entity_poly.type
_entity_poly.pdbx_seq_one_letter_code
_entity_poly.pdbx_strand_id
1 'polypeptide(L)'
;MANEAGTETSAAEGRIGGCLLWFFWGVSLSFMSILSLALLILLAASVTLNVYLGWELSGLEVSISRSGSGGLPPLAATYIPTDVLAGIPTQTPMPTSTATPFATVSPLEEQVATLSALATQVAGPSTGVAPVQETPLPPAVPIQPPTSIPAAVPISTPQAQAAAPQPTDSASSSPATTTAPVATPAAVSAASQEEAAAEFVPPATSSNTYSLIPLEGQRESRSAEEHGDLNLKLRDPQPIEVDPSLQDIPGSGVDPNAPNFSKVFKPEFTRAYTVHDWDWGCNCKGKLIQEKDVVLLGLKTTPGQPVFIPPKEGDIYGGNYYATVLYASEDSLTFLYARAGSVVKGYTIHYLGLHTDPNLIAKFRESKGNELPGLTLDTPVGVAGDELIVAIRDNGKFLDMRSKRDWWE
;
A
#
# COMPACT_ATOMS: atom_id res chain seq x y z
N MET A 1 -9.65 85.71 52.07
CA MET A 1 -8.47 86.04 51.24
C MET A 1 -8.18 84.85 50.37
N ALA A 2 -8.23 85.05 49.03
CA ALA A 2 -7.53 84.38 47.93
C ALA A 2 -7.48 82.83 47.88
N ASN A 3 -7.56 82.13 46.74
CA ASN A 3 -7.82 82.46 45.34
C ASN A 3 -8.15 81.13 44.62
N GLU A 4 -8.99 81.22 43.59
CA GLU A 4 -9.22 80.18 42.57
C GLU A 4 -8.04 80.09 41.58
N ALA A 5 -7.72 78.86 41.16
CA ALA A 5 -7.14 78.47 39.87
C ALA A 5 -7.16 76.92 39.85
N GLY A 6 -7.72 76.18 38.89
CA GLY A 6 -7.85 76.42 37.45
C GLY A 6 -6.74 75.68 36.71
N THR A 7 -6.94 74.40 36.37
CA THR A 7 -6.01 73.64 35.50
C THR A 7 -6.78 72.72 34.55
N GLU A 8 -6.97 73.20 33.32
CA GLU A 8 -7.23 72.42 32.12
C GLU A 8 -5.89 72.12 31.44
N THR A 9 -5.57 70.86 31.16
CA THR A 9 -4.72 70.43 30.02
C THR A 9 -4.71 68.92 29.92
N SER A 10 -5.37 68.33 28.91
CA SER A 10 -5.00 67.03 28.33
C SER A 10 -5.86 66.70 27.09
N ALA A 11 -5.46 67.18 25.92
CA ALA A 11 -6.06 66.78 24.64
C ALA A 11 -5.09 67.00 23.46
N ALA A 12 -3.97 66.25 23.39
CA ALA A 12 -3.07 66.33 22.22
C ALA A 12 -2.30 65.05 21.83
N GLU A 13 -2.39 63.94 22.58
CA GLU A 13 -1.55 62.74 22.29
C GLU A 13 -2.20 61.67 21.39
N GLY A 14 -3.43 61.87 20.88
CA GLY A 14 -4.17 60.81 20.17
C GLY A 14 -3.96 60.69 18.65
N ARG A 15 -3.22 61.59 17.99
CA ARG A 15 -3.25 61.71 16.51
C ARG A 15 -2.11 61.06 15.74
N ILE A 16 -0.99 60.68 16.37
CA ILE A 16 0.18 60.15 15.65
C ILE A 16 0.13 58.62 15.48
N GLY A 17 -0.51 57.89 16.42
CA GLY A 17 -0.59 56.42 16.36
C GLY A 17 -1.45 55.86 15.21
N GLY A 18 -2.44 56.62 14.75
CA GLY A 18 -3.35 56.17 13.68
C GLY A 18 -2.68 56.04 12.31
N CYS A 19 -1.79 56.98 11.94
CA CYS A 19 -1.17 56.98 10.61
C CYS A 19 -0.17 55.83 10.40
N LEU A 20 0.56 55.41 11.44
CA LEU A 20 1.54 54.33 11.33
C LEU A 20 0.86 52.96 11.14
N LEU A 21 -0.26 52.72 11.83
CA LEU A 21 -1.00 51.47 11.71
C LEU A 21 -1.57 51.25 10.30
N TRP A 22 -2.06 52.31 9.65
CA TRP A 22 -2.54 52.25 8.27
C TRP A 22 -1.43 51.96 7.25
N PHE A 23 -0.23 52.51 7.47
CA PHE A 23 0.91 52.24 6.59
C PHE A 23 1.39 50.79 6.67
N PHE A 24 1.52 50.22 7.87
CA PHE A 24 1.96 48.82 8.03
C PHE A 24 0.95 47.81 7.46
N TRP A 25 -0.35 48.09 7.59
CA TRP A 25 -1.39 47.23 7.01
C TRP A 25 -1.39 47.28 5.47
N GLY A 26 -1.22 48.46 4.88
CA GLY A 26 -1.14 48.61 3.42
C GLY A 26 0.06 47.87 2.81
N VAL A 27 1.23 47.95 3.46
CA VAL A 27 2.44 47.24 3.00
C VAL A 27 2.27 45.73 3.11
N SER A 28 1.70 45.22 4.20
CA SER A 28 1.47 43.78 4.38
C SER A 28 0.49 43.22 3.34
N LEU A 29 -0.59 43.96 3.02
CA LEU A 29 -1.58 43.53 2.03
C LEU A 29 -0.99 43.53 0.61
N SER A 30 -0.18 44.54 0.28
CA SER A 30 0.52 44.61 -1.01
C SER A 30 1.53 43.46 -1.16
N PHE A 31 2.30 43.16 -0.12
CA PHE A 31 3.25 42.05 -0.15
C PHE A 31 2.56 40.69 -0.33
N MET A 32 1.47 40.44 0.39
CA MET A 32 0.70 39.19 0.25
C MET A 32 0.07 39.05 -1.14
N SER A 33 -0.40 40.15 -1.73
CA SER A 33 -0.94 40.15 -3.09
C SER A 33 0.14 39.84 -4.14
N ILE A 34 1.33 40.44 -4.02
CA ILE A 34 2.48 40.17 -4.90
C ILE A 34 2.93 38.72 -4.78
N LEU A 35 3.04 38.20 -3.55
CA LEU A 35 3.43 36.80 -3.31
C LEU A 35 2.41 35.82 -3.89
N SER A 36 1.11 36.08 -3.73
CA SER A 36 0.04 35.29 -4.30
C SER A 36 0.11 35.26 -5.84
N LEU A 37 0.33 36.43 -6.47
CA LEU A 37 0.48 36.52 -7.93
C LEU A 37 1.72 35.76 -8.41
N ALA A 38 2.85 35.84 -7.70
CA ALA A 38 4.07 35.11 -8.04
C ALA A 38 3.86 33.59 -7.97
N LEU A 39 3.16 33.09 -6.94
CA LEU A 39 2.82 31.66 -6.81
C LEU A 39 1.87 31.20 -7.94
N LEU A 40 0.90 32.02 -8.33
CA LEU A 40 -0.01 31.72 -9.44
C LEU A 40 0.75 31.59 -10.77
N ILE A 41 1.71 32.50 -11.03
CA ILE A 41 2.56 32.46 -12.23
C ILE A 41 3.43 31.19 -12.25
N LEU A 42 4.03 30.83 -11.11
CA LEU A 42 4.83 29.60 -11.00
C LEU A 42 4.00 28.34 -11.22
N LEU A 43 2.78 28.30 -10.69
CA LEU A 43 1.85 27.18 -10.90
C LEU A 43 1.48 27.05 -12.38
N ALA A 44 1.13 28.16 -13.04
CA ALA A 44 0.81 28.17 -14.46
C ALA A 44 2.00 27.67 -15.31
N ALA A 45 3.21 28.15 -15.03
CA ALA A 45 4.42 27.71 -15.72
C ALA A 45 4.70 26.21 -15.53
N SER A 46 4.48 25.69 -14.31
CA SER A 46 4.63 24.26 -14.03
C SER A 46 3.63 23.40 -14.81
N VAL A 47 2.37 23.81 -14.87
CA VAL A 47 1.33 23.11 -15.66
C VAL A 47 1.69 23.14 -17.15
N THR A 48 2.09 24.29 -17.69
CA THR A 48 2.52 24.40 -19.09
C THR A 48 3.72 23.51 -19.40
N LEU A 49 4.71 23.45 -18.50
CA LEU A 49 5.89 22.58 -18.67
C LEU A 49 5.50 21.10 -18.68
N ASN A 50 4.61 20.66 -17.78
CA ASN A 50 4.14 19.27 -17.74
C ASN A 50 3.37 18.88 -19.00
N VAL A 51 2.52 19.77 -19.52
CA VAL A 51 1.80 19.54 -20.79
C VAL A 51 2.78 19.46 -21.96
N TYR A 52 3.78 20.34 -22.01
CA TYR A 52 4.81 20.32 -23.05
C TYR A 52 5.63 19.03 -23.02
N LEU A 53 6.06 18.57 -21.84
CA LEU A 53 6.80 17.32 -21.69
C LEU A 53 5.94 16.11 -22.07
N GLY A 54 4.65 16.10 -21.70
CA GLY A 54 3.73 15.05 -22.11
C GLY A 54 3.58 14.97 -23.64
N TRP A 55 3.49 16.13 -24.30
CA TRP A 55 3.44 16.21 -25.76
C TRP A 55 4.72 15.68 -26.42
N GLU A 56 5.90 16.15 -26.02
CA GLU A 56 7.19 15.67 -26.56
C GLU A 56 7.37 14.16 -26.38
N LEU A 57 6.97 13.62 -25.22
CA LEU A 57 7.13 12.18 -24.94
C LEU A 57 6.11 11.30 -25.67
N SER A 58 4.94 11.84 -26.04
CA SER A 58 3.92 11.09 -26.78
C SER A 58 4.29 10.73 -28.22
N GLY A 59 5.31 11.37 -28.81
CA GLY A 59 5.81 11.07 -30.16
C GLY A 59 6.91 9.99 -30.22
N LEU A 60 7.35 9.47 -29.07
CA LEU A 60 8.46 8.54 -28.97
C LEU A 60 7.96 7.08 -29.06
N GLU A 61 7.61 6.63 -30.26
CA GLU A 61 7.35 5.21 -30.52
C GLU A 61 8.68 4.43 -30.50
N VAL A 62 9.03 3.89 -29.35
CA VAL A 62 10.18 2.98 -29.21
C VAL A 62 9.80 1.63 -29.84
N SER A 63 10.08 1.48 -31.13
CA SER A 63 9.95 0.21 -31.85
C SER A 63 11.07 -0.75 -31.43
N ILE A 64 10.80 -1.60 -30.45
CA ILE A 64 11.72 -2.67 -30.05
C ILE A 64 11.61 -3.81 -31.07
N SER A 65 12.51 -3.82 -32.05
CA SER A 65 12.64 -4.92 -33.00
C SER A 65 13.33 -6.11 -32.31
N ARG A 66 12.55 -7.12 -31.92
CA ARG A 66 13.08 -8.38 -31.37
C ARG A 66 13.73 -9.19 -32.50
N SER A 67 15.03 -9.44 -32.43
CA SER A 67 15.71 -10.39 -33.32
C SER A 67 15.09 -11.77 -33.14
N GLY A 68 14.51 -12.31 -34.21
CA GLY A 68 13.87 -13.62 -34.23
C GLY A 68 14.82 -14.72 -33.82
N SER A 69 14.33 -15.63 -32.96
CA SER A 69 15.00 -16.87 -32.63
C SER A 69 15.10 -17.75 -33.87
N GLY A 70 16.32 -17.93 -34.38
CA GLY A 70 16.63 -18.95 -35.37
C GLY A 70 16.36 -20.34 -34.80
N GLY A 71 15.57 -21.11 -35.55
CA GLY A 71 15.18 -22.47 -35.23
C GLY A 71 16.32 -23.49 -35.31
N LEU A 72 16.10 -24.60 -34.61
CA LEU A 72 16.88 -25.83 -34.71
C LEU A 72 16.73 -26.46 -36.11
N PRO A 73 17.76 -27.12 -36.65
CA PRO A 73 17.69 -27.79 -37.96
C PRO A 73 17.19 -29.24 -37.84
N PRO A 74 16.44 -29.76 -38.82
CA PRO A 74 16.35 -31.19 -39.05
C PRO A 74 17.37 -31.68 -40.10
N LEU A 75 17.54 -33.00 -40.08
CA LEU A 75 18.52 -33.83 -40.75
C LEU A 75 18.65 -33.66 -42.27
N ALA A 76 19.89 -33.87 -42.71
CA ALA A 76 20.45 -34.12 -44.04
C ALA A 76 19.50 -34.38 -45.23
N ALA A 77 19.75 -33.65 -46.33
CA ALA A 77 19.66 -34.18 -47.69
C ALA A 77 20.65 -33.46 -48.62
N THR A 78 21.40 -34.27 -49.36
CA THR A 78 22.43 -33.92 -50.36
C THR A 78 21.84 -33.25 -51.60
N TYR A 79 22.47 -32.17 -52.10
CA TYR A 79 22.37 -31.76 -53.50
C TYR A 79 23.66 -31.06 -53.97
N ILE A 80 24.10 -31.40 -55.18
CA ILE A 80 25.35 -31.01 -55.87
C ILE A 80 25.08 -29.77 -56.76
N PRO A 81 26.06 -28.88 -56.99
CA PRO A 81 25.83 -27.54 -57.54
C PRO A 81 25.86 -27.50 -59.08
N THR A 82 25.25 -26.46 -59.65
CA THR A 82 25.59 -25.97 -60.99
C THR A 82 25.55 -24.44 -61.01
N ASP A 83 26.56 -23.87 -61.65
CA ASP A 83 26.88 -22.46 -61.92
C ASP A 83 25.71 -21.55 -62.33
N VAL A 84 25.83 -20.24 -62.05
CA VAL A 84 26.00 -19.17 -63.07
C VAL A 84 26.06 -17.77 -62.42
N LEU A 85 27.17 -17.09 -62.74
CA LEU A 85 27.49 -15.65 -62.88
C LEU A 85 26.82 -14.53 -62.04
N ALA A 86 27.76 -13.71 -61.53
CA ALA A 86 27.87 -12.26 -61.65
C ALA A 86 27.31 -11.37 -60.51
N GLY A 87 28.21 -10.56 -59.95
CA GLY A 87 27.87 -9.36 -59.18
C GLY A 87 28.85 -9.07 -58.04
N ILE A 88 30.02 -8.53 -58.35
CA ILE A 88 30.95 -7.95 -57.37
C ILE A 88 30.35 -6.62 -56.88
N PRO A 89 30.36 -6.36 -55.56
CA PRO A 89 30.96 -5.11 -55.12
C PRO A 89 32.00 -5.29 -54.01
N THR A 90 33.09 -4.55 -54.20
CA THR A 90 34.25 -4.30 -53.34
C THR A 90 33.86 -4.02 -51.88
N GLN A 91 34.39 -4.82 -50.95
CA GLN A 91 34.41 -4.48 -49.52
C GLN A 91 35.80 -4.03 -49.10
N THR A 92 35.83 -2.87 -48.44
CA THR A 92 36.96 -2.29 -47.72
C THR A 92 37.33 -3.16 -46.51
N PRO A 93 38.61 -3.44 -46.23
CA PRO A 93 38.99 -4.27 -45.08
C PRO A 93 38.86 -3.48 -43.77
N MET A 94 38.12 -4.04 -42.80
CA MET A 94 38.24 -3.65 -41.38
C MET A 94 39.45 -4.36 -40.74
N PRO A 95 40.15 -3.70 -39.81
CA PRO A 95 41.33 -4.27 -39.17
C PRO A 95 40.97 -5.39 -38.19
N THR A 96 41.74 -6.47 -38.30
CA THR A 96 41.90 -7.55 -37.32
C THR A 96 42.27 -6.98 -35.96
N SER A 97 41.42 -7.19 -34.95
CA SER A 97 41.79 -6.97 -33.54
C SER A 97 42.28 -8.28 -32.93
N THR A 98 43.58 -8.31 -32.64
CA THR A 98 44.29 -9.37 -31.94
C THR A 98 43.81 -9.46 -30.50
N ALA A 99 43.21 -10.59 -30.12
CA ALA A 99 42.90 -10.90 -28.72
C ALA A 99 44.20 -11.11 -27.92
N THR A 100 44.40 -10.29 -26.90
CA THR A 100 45.44 -10.46 -25.87
C THR A 100 44.84 -11.25 -24.71
N PRO A 101 45.49 -12.30 -24.18
CA PRO A 101 44.91 -13.11 -23.11
C PRO A 101 44.90 -12.34 -21.78
N PHE A 102 43.81 -12.53 -21.03
CA PHE A 102 43.61 -12.01 -19.69
C PHE A 102 44.64 -12.55 -18.70
N ALA A 103 45.29 -11.65 -17.96
CA ALA A 103 46.03 -11.98 -16.75
C ALA A 103 45.06 -12.08 -15.56
N THR A 104 45.08 -13.24 -14.92
CA THR A 104 44.48 -13.51 -13.62
C THR A 104 45.24 -12.75 -12.53
N VAL A 105 44.58 -11.87 -11.78
CA VAL A 105 45.01 -11.49 -10.43
C VAL A 105 43.84 -10.91 -9.61
N SER A 106 43.55 -11.56 -8.48
CA SER A 106 42.90 -10.96 -7.30
C SER A 106 43.89 -10.00 -6.62
N PRO A 107 43.40 -8.94 -5.95
CA PRO A 107 43.39 -9.00 -4.48
C PRO A 107 42.23 -8.23 -3.84
N LEU A 108 41.31 -8.95 -3.17
CA LEU A 108 40.26 -8.36 -2.32
C LEU A 108 40.66 -8.34 -0.82
N GLU A 109 41.87 -8.78 -0.47
CA GLU A 109 42.30 -8.89 0.93
C GLU A 109 43.07 -7.67 1.46
N GLU A 110 43.46 -6.72 0.62
CA GLU A 110 44.22 -5.53 1.08
C GLU A 110 43.33 -4.32 1.44
N GLN A 111 42.04 -4.33 1.09
CA GLN A 111 41.11 -3.23 1.42
C GLN A 111 40.44 -3.37 2.80
N VAL A 112 40.49 -4.55 3.44
CA VAL A 112 39.88 -4.77 4.75
C VAL A 112 40.80 -4.33 5.90
N ALA A 113 42.12 -4.27 5.67
CA ALA A 113 43.08 -3.81 6.68
C ALA A 113 43.07 -2.29 6.90
N THR A 114 42.69 -1.49 5.90
CA THR A 114 42.78 -0.02 5.97
C THR A 114 41.59 0.62 6.72
N LEU A 115 40.46 -0.08 6.85
CA LEU A 115 39.28 0.45 7.56
C LEU A 115 39.31 0.22 9.09
N SER A 116 40.11 -0.73 9.58
CA SER A 116 40.25 -0.96 11.04
C SER A 116 41.23 0.02 11.73
N ALA A 117 42.06 0.74 10.97
CA ALA A 117 43.02 1.69 11.54
C ALA A 117 42.43 3.09 11.79
N LEU A 118 41.25 3.42 11.24
CA LEU A 118 40.64 4.75 11.40
C LEU A 118 39.67 4.83 12.60
N ALA A 119 39.34 3.71 13.23
CA ALA A 119 38.38 3.64 14.35
C ALA A 119 39.01 3.83 15.75
N THR A 120 40.33 4.04 15.86
CA THR A 120 41.02 4.13 17.17
C THR A 120 41.63 5.50 17.46
N GLN A 121 41.38 6.53 16.64
CA GLN A 121 42.01 7.86 16.81
C GLN A 121 41.05 9.01 17.14
N VAL A 122 40.03 8.76 17.98
CA VAL A 122 39.22 9.83 18.58
C VAL A 122 38.98 9.55 20.07
N ALA A 123 40.05 9.57 20.85
CA ALA A 123 39.99 9.63 22.31
C ALA A 123 41.09 10.58 22.81
N GLY A 124 40.84 11.88 22.68
CA GLY A 124 41.64 12.94 23.29
C GLY A 124 40.88 13.60 24.46
N PRO A 125 41.59 14.11 25.48
CA PRO A 125 40.97 14.60 26.71
C PRO A 125 40.22 15.93 26.50
N SER A 126 38.93 15.92 26.87
CA SER A 126 38.06 17.10 26.92
C SER A 126 38.62 18.13 27.91
N THR A 127 38.98 19.30 27.39
CA THR A 127 39.34 20.49 28.18
C THR A 127 38.06 21.30 28.37
N GLY A 128 37.84 21.77 29.61
CA GLY A 128 36.56 22.28 30.11
C GLY A 128 35.85 23.32 29.25
N VAL A 129 34.56 23.06 29.03
CA VAL A 129 33.58 24.03 28.53
C VAL A 129 32.73 24.48 29.71
N ALA A 130 32.66 25.81 29.90
CA ALA A 130 31.87 26.45 30.93
C ALA A 130 30.36 26.17 30.77
N PRO A 131 29.57 26.13 31.86
CA PRO A 131 28.14 25.86 31.78
C PRO A 131 27.41 26.99 31.03
N VAL A 132 26.71 26.61 29.97
CA VAL A 132 25.75 27.47 29.28
C VAL A 132 24.53 27.63 30.18
N GLN A 133 24.23 28.87 30.52
CA GLN A 133 23.09 29.27 31.32
C GLN A 133 21.81 29.09 30.47
N GLU A 134 20.91 28.21 30.89
CA GLU A 134 19.60 28.01 30.25
C GLU A 134 18.73 29.26 30.42
N THR A 135 18.38 29.89 29.31
CA THR A 135 17.36 30.95 29.28
C THR A 135 15.97 30.30 29.40
N PRO A 136 15.12 30.71 30.36
CA PRO A 136 13.80 30.12 30.52
C PRO A 136 12.90 30.42 29.31
N LEU A 137 12.24 29.38 28.80
CA LEU A 137 11.21 29.46 27.77
C LEU A 137 10.05 30.36 28.23
N PRO A 138 9.50 31.21 27.35
CA PRO A 138 8.31 32.00 27.67
C PRO A 138 7.10 31.07 27.89
N PRO A 139 6.15 31.45 28.78
CA PRO A 139 4.97 30.65 29.04
C PRO A 139 4.10 30.50 27.78
N ALA A 140 3.55 29.30 27.61
CA ALA A 140 2.65 28.97 26.51
C ALA A 140 1.43 29.90 26.48
N VAL A 141 1.19 30.49 25.31
CA VAL A 141 -0.02 31.30 25.05
C VAL A 141 -1.23 30.35 24.98
N PRO A 142 -2.32 30.60 25.73
CA PRO A 142 -3.53 29.80 25.64
C PRO A 142 -4.16 29.92 24.25
N ILE A 143 -4.26 28.80 23.52
CA ILE A 143 -5.01 28.71 22.28
C ILE A 143 -6.50 28.72 22.63
N GLN A 144 -7.22 29.76 22.20
CA GLN A 144 -8.68 29.81 22.33
C GLN A 144 -9.33 28.73 21.44
N PRO A 145 -10.35 28.02 21.94
CA PRO A 145 -11.09 27.06 21.11
C PRO A 145 -11.82 27.80 19.97
N PRO A 146 -11.95 27.17 18.79
CA PRO A 146 -12.63 27.79 17.66
C PRO A 146 -14.10 28.07 17.99
N THR A 147 -14.50 29.31 17.68
CA THR A 147 -15.86 29.83 17.77
C THR A 147 -16.85 28.92 17.03
N SER A 148 -17.99 28.68 17.67
CA SER A 148 -19.13 27.89 17.19
C SER A 148 -19.53 28.18 15.73
N ILE A 149 -19.72 27.10 14.98
CA ILE A 149 -20.26 27.08 13.61
C ILE A 149 -21.72 27.60 13.63
N PRO A 150 -22.12 28.49 12.70
CA PRO A 150 -23.50 28.96 12.62
C PRO A 150 -24.48 27.84 12.21
N ALA A 151 -25.68 27.89 12.79
CA ALA A 151 -26.75 26.93 12.60
C ALA A 151 -27.12 26.74 11.11
N ALA A 152 -27.29 25.47 10.72
CA ALA A 152 -27.72 25.08 9.40
C ALA A 152 -29.12 25.63 9.06
N VAL A 153 -29.24 26.17 7.84
CA VAL A 153 -30.50 26.59 7.22
C VAL A 153 -31.33 25.33 6.90
N PRO A 154 -32.63 25.28 7.21
CA PRO A 154 -33.46 24.13 6.87
C PRO A 154 -33.70 24.09 5.36
N ILE A 155 -33.27 22.99 4.72
CA ILE A 155 -33.62 22.66 3.34
C ILE A 155 -34.96 21.91 3.36
N SER A 156 -35.92 22.42 2.60
CA SER A 156 -37.26 21.87 2.46
C SER A 156 -37.24 20.51 1.75
N THR A 157 -37.78 19.50 2.43
CA THR A 157 -38.05 18.15 1.91
C THR A 157 -39.18 18.18 0.87
N PRO A 158 -39.04 17.59 -0.32
CA PRO A 158 -40.17 17.35 -1.21
C PRO A 158 -41.03 16.19 -0.68
N GLN A 159 -42.33 16.47 -0.54
CA GLN A 159 -43.39 15.51 -0.21
C GLN A 159 -43.49 14.41 -1.27
N ALA A 160 -43.20 13.16 -0.87
CA ALA A 160 -43.55 11.98 -1.63
C ALA A 160 -45.03 11.63 -1.40
N GLN A 161 -45.74 11.52 -2.50
CA GLN A 161 -47.18 11.28 -2.60
C GLN A 161 -47.49 9.81 -2.29
N ALA A 162 -48.29 9.58 -1.26
CA ALA A 162 -48.71 8.25 -0.82
C ALA A 162 -49.70 7.62 -1.81
N ALA A 163 -49.37 6.42 -2.30
CA ALA A 163 -50.31 5.52 -2.95
C ALA A 163 -50.78 4.47 -1.94
N ALA A 164 -52.10 4.34 -1.81
CA ALA A 164 -52.79 3.45 -0.89
C ALA A 164 -52.71 1.96 -1.33
N PRO A 165 -52.67 1.00 -0.39
CA PRO A 165 -53.07 -0.38 -0.66
C PRO A 165 -54.51 -0.64 -0.19
N GLN A 166 -55.29 -1.28 -1.05
CA GLN A 166 -56.61 -1.84 -0.74
C GLN A 166 -56.52 -3.12 0.12
N PRO A 167 -57.57 -3.45 0.88
CA PRO A 167 -57.65 -4.66 1.69
C PRO A 167 -58.27 -5.81 0.89
N THR A 168 -57.78 -7.04 1.10
CA THR A 168 -58.58 -8.24 0.90
C THR A 168 -58.29 -9.24 2.02
N ASP A 169 -59.28 -9.37 2.89
CA ASP A 169 -59.45 -10.48 3.82
C ASP A 169 -59.60 -11.80 3.07
N SER A 170 -59.02 -12.86 3.61
CA SER A 170 -59.60 -14.21 3.59
C SER A 170 -58.91 -15.08 4.62
N ALA A 171 -59.59 -15.24 5.75
CA ALA A 171 -59.34 -16.31 6.72
C ALA A 171 -59.72 -17.66 6.09
N SER A 172 -58.91 -18.70 6.34
CA SER A 172 -59.40 -20.07 6.35
C SER A 172 -58.57 -20.93 7.29
N SER A 173 -59.31 -21.74 8.03
CA SER A 173 -58.99 -22.46 9.25
C SER A 173 -58.24 -23.78 9.05
N SER A 174 -57.56 -24.16 10.13
CA SER A 174 -56.96 -25.46 10.52
C SER A 174 -57.71 -26.73 10.04
N PRO A 175 -57.03 -27.90 9.98
CA PRO A 175 -57.01 -28.71 11.19
C PRO A 175 -55.66 -29.38 11.53
N ALA A 176 -55.49 -29.54 12.85
CA ALA A 176 -54.50 -30.38 13.50
C ALA A 176 -54.58 -31.85 13.04
N THR A 177 -53.42 -32.49 12.86
CA THR A 177 -53.30 -33.94 12.80
C THR A 177 -52.41 -34.43 13.94
N THR A 178 -52.98 -35.38 14.66
CA THR A 178 -52.54 -36.03 15.89
C THR A 178 -51.65 -37.23 15.59
N THR A 179 -50.47 -37.25 16.23
CA THR A 179 -49.63 -38.39 16.68
C THR A 179 -49.34 -39.60 15.78
N ALA A 180 -48.04 -39.91 15.66
CA ALA A 180 -47.51 -41.27 15.82
C ALA A 180 -46.11 -41.22 16.48
N PRO A 181 -45.83 -42.01 17.53
CA PRO A 181 -44.49 -42.13 18.12
C PRO A 181 -43.71 -43.17 17.29
N VAL A 182 -42.71 -42.70 16.53
CA VAL A 182 -41.78 -43.60 15.84
C VAL A 182 -40.62 -43.91 16.79
N ALA A 183 -40.37 -45.22 16.93
CA ALA A 183 -39.45 -45.83 17.86
C ALA A 183 -38.03 -45.27 17.78
N THR A 184 -37.47 -44.99 18.96
CA THR A 184 -36.06 -44.73 19.24
C THR A 184 -35.19 -45.88 18.72
N PRO A 185 -34.33 -45.66 17.71
CA PRO A 185 -33.27 -46.60 17.39
C PRO A 185 -32.25 -46.55 18.53
N ALA A 186 -31.89 -47.73 19.02
CA ALA A 186 -30.89 -47.92 20.06
C ALA A 186 -29.63 -47.09 19.78
N ALA A 187 -29.18 -46.38 20.82
CA ALA A 187 -27.91 -45.69 20.86
C ALA A 187 -26.78 -46.70 20.63
N VAL A 188 -26.35 -46.82 19.37
CA VAL A 188 -25.06 -47.40 19.05
C VAL A 188 -24.06 -46.39 19.57
N SER A 189 -23.39 -46.77 20.66
CA SER A 189 -22.26 -46.07 21.24
C SER A 189 -21.23 -45.86 20.14
N ALA A 190 -21.25 -44.66 19.55
CA ALA A 190 -20.22 -44.17 18.66
C ALA A 190 -18.99 -43.92 19.54
N ALA A 191 -18.22 -44.98 19.74
CA ALA A 191 -16.92 -44.90 20.35
C ALA A 191 -16.12 -43.88 19.54
N SER A 192 -15.76 -42.80 20.23
CA SER A 192 -14.93 -41.70 19.79
C SER A 192 -13.64 -42.20 19.15
N GLN A 193 -13.64 -42.33 17.82
CA GLN A 193 -12.41 -42.23 17.05
C GLN A 193 -12.13 -40.74 16.91
N GLU A 194 -11.54 -40.18 17.96
CA GLU A 194 -10.76 -38.96 17.88
C GLU A 194 -9.50 -39.33 17.08
N GLU A 195 -9.68 -39.44 15.77
CA GLU A 195 -8.60 -39.57 14.80
C GLU A 195 -7.80 -38.29 14.92
N ALA A 196 -6.71 -38.35 15.69
CA ALA A 196 -5.81 -37.23 15.91
C ALA A 196 -5.37 -36.72 14.54
N ALA A 197 -5.98 -35.61 14.10
CA ALA A 197 -5.62 -34.95 12.86
C ALA A 197 -4.12 -34.66 12.93
N ALA A 198 -3.35 -35.29 12.05
CA ALA A 198 -1.92 -35.05 11.99
C ALA A 198 -1.71 -33.55 11.74
N GLU A 199 -0.90 -32.92 12.59
CA GLU A 199 -0.57 -31.50 12.47
C GLU A 199 0.08 -31.25 11.11
N PHE A 200 -0.47 -30.29 10.36
CA PHE A 200 0.05 -29.94 9.04
C PHE A 200 1.44 -29.30 9.19
N VAL A 201 2.45 -29.88 8.53
CA VAL A 201 3.80 -29.32 8.49
C VAL A 201 4.00 -28.57 7.18
N PRO A 202 4.32 -27.27 7.21
CA PRO A 202 4.55 -26.48 6.01
C PRO A 202 5.72 -27.02 5.18
N PRO A 203 5.66 -26.90 3.84
CA PRO A 203 6.75 -27.34 2.99
C PRO A 203 8.01 -26.48 3.19
N ALA A 204 9.14 -27.12 3.51
CA ALA A 204 10.43 -26.44 3.66
C ALA A 204 11.07 -26.02 2.32
N THR A 205 10.58 -26.56 1.20
CA THR A 205 11.08 -26.31 -0.15
C THR A 205 9.92 -26.10 -1.11
N SER A 206 10.14 -25.34 -2.17
CA SER A 206 9.16 -25.11 -3.23
C SER A 206 9.79 -25.26 -4.62
N SER A 207 8.98 -25.63 -5.61
CA SER A 207 9.33 -25.58 -7.03
C SER A 207 8.87 -24.30 -7.72
N ASN A 208 8.13 -23.43 -7.02
CA ASN A 208 7.65 -22.17 -7.58
C ASN A 208 8.82 -21.22 -7.85
N THR A 209 8.68 -20.39 -8.88
CA THR A 209 9.71 -19.42 -9.29
C THR A 209 9.13 -18.02 -9.30
N TYR A 210 9.91 -17.05 -8.84
CA TYR A 210 9.51 -15.64 -8.78
C TYR A 210 10.58 -14.78 -9.43
N SER A 211 10.15 -13.71 -10.11
CA SER A 211 11.04 -12.75 -10.76
C SER A 211 11.02 -11.42 -10.02
N LEU A 212 12.13 -10.71 -10.06
CA LEU A 212 12.16 -9.31 -9.65
C LEU A 212 11.62 -8.44 -10.79
N ILE A 213 10.83 -7.43 -10.45
CA ILE A 213 10.34 -6.40 -11.35
C ILE A 213 10.75 -5.02 -10.81
N PRO A 214 11.04 -4.05 -11.68
CA PRO A 214 11.46 -2.70 -11.28
C PRO A 214 10.28 -1.88 -10.78
N LEU A 215 10.52 -1.12 -9.73
CA LEU A 215 9.55 -0.19 -9.16
C LEU A 215 9.45 1.12 -9.97
N GLU A 216 8.26 1.68 -9.96
CA GLU A 216 7.98 3.08 -10.25
C GLU A 216 8.18 3.90 -8.97
N GLY A 217 9.24 4.71 -8.96
CA GLY A 217 9.61 5.54 -7.82
C GLY A 217 10.62 4.86 -6.89
N GLN A 218 10.60 5.26 -5.63
CA GLN A 218 11.56 4.78 -4.63
C GLN A 218 10.92 3.69 -3.76
N ARG A 219 11.74 2.70 -3.40
CA ARG A 219 11.41 1.76 -2.32
C ARG A 219 11.26 2.49 -0.99
N GLU A 220 10.39 1.98 -0.11
CA GLU A 220 10.36 2.44 1.27
C GLU A 220 11.76 2.35 1.89
N SER A 221 12.17 3.45 2.53
CA SER A 221 13.53 3.59 3.07
C SER A 221 13.72 2.80 4.36
N ARG A 222 12.63 2.60 5.11
CA ARG A 222 12.63 1.81 6.35
C ARG A 222 12.63 0.32 6.04
N SER A 223 13.19 -0.45 6.98
CA SER A 223 13.11 -1.91 6.95
C SER A 223 11.66 -2.38 6.94
N ALA A 224 11.33 -3.35 6.09
CA ALA A 224 9.95 -3.84 5.96
C ALA A 224 9.49 -4.55 7.25
N GLU A 225 10.42 -5.18 7.95
CA GLU A 225 10.23 -5.86 9.23
C GLU A 225 9.78 -4.91 10.35
N GLU A 226 10.15 -3.63 10.27
CA GLU A 226 9.87 -2.58 11.26
C GLU A 226 8.79 -1.60 10.80
N HIS A 227 8.21 -1.81 9.62
CA HIS A 227 7.28 -0.89 8.99
C HIS A 227 5.83 -1.31 9.27
N GLY A 228 5.12 -0.56 10.12
CA GLY A 228 3.74 -0.87 10.52
C GLY A 228 2.71 -0.90 9.39
N ASP A 229 3.05 -0.37 8.21
CA ASP A 229 2.22 -0.45 7.01
C ASP A 229 2.56 -1.64 6.09
N LEU A 230 3.71 -2.28 6.25
CA LEU A 230 4.11 -3.44 5.44
C LEU A 230 4.01 -4.75 6.23
N ASN A 231 4.38 -4.72 7.51
CA ASN A 231 4.31 -5.86 8.40
C ASN A 231 3.08 -5.74 9.31
N LEU A 232 1.97 -6.34 8.89
CA LEU A 232 0.68 -6.26 9.60
C LEU A 232 0.77 -6.74 11.06
N LYS A 233 1.69 -7.65 11.37
CA LYS A 233 1.88 -8.15 12.74
C LYS A 233 2.24 -7.06 13.74
N LEU A 234 2.97 -6.03 13.30
CA LEU A 234 3.32 -4.89 14.17
C LEU A 234 2.09 -4.09 14.58
N ARG A 235 1.04 -4.10 13.76
CA ARG A 235 -0.25 -3.47 14.05
C ARG A 235 -1.10 -4.29 15.02
N ASP A 236 -0.64 -5.48 15.41
CA ASP A 236 -1.26 -6.37 16.40
C ASP A 236 -2.76 -6.56 16.14
N PRO A 237 -3.14 -7.38 15.14
CA PRO A 237 -4.53 -7.67 14.85
C PRO A 237 -5.25 -8.24 16.06
N GLN A 238 -6.36 -7.60 16.45
CA GLN A 238 -7.15 -7.96 17.62
C GLN A 238 -8.52 -8.47 17.18
N PRO A 239 -9.01 -9.59 17.73
CA PRO A 239 -10.36 -10.07 17.45
C PRO A 239 -11.39 -9.07 17.97
N ILE A 240 -12.49 -8.92 17.24
CA ILE A 240 -13.62 -8.07 17.61
C ILE A 240 -14.94 -8.83 17.48
N GLU A 241 -15.90 -8.49 18.35
CA GLU A 241 -17.22 -9.13 18.43
C GLU A 241 -18.21 -8.46 17.46
N VAL A 242 -17.91 -8.55 16.16
CA VAL A 242 -18.83 -8.13 15.08
C VAL A 242 -19.11 -9.30 14.17
N ASP A 243 -20.28 -9.28 13.52
CA ASP A 243 -20.62 -10.28 12.50
C ASP A 243 -19.61 -10.19 11.35
N PRO A 244 -18.86 -11.29 11.06
CA PRO A 244 -17.89 -11.33 9.98
C PRO A 244 -18.55 -11.57 8.61
N SER A 245 -19.88 -11.72 8.55
CA SER A 245 -20.60 -11.87 7.29
C SER A 245 -20.42 -10.67 6.36
N LEU A 246 -20.53 -10.94 5.04
CA LEU A 246 -20.47 -9.90 4.03
C LEU A 246 -21.65 -8.94 4.16
N GLN A 247 -21.37 -7.66 4.03
CA GLN A 247 -22.34 -6.58 4.15
C GLN A 247 -22.42 -5.77 2.87
N ASP A 248 -23.64 -5.32 2.56
CA ASP A 248 -23.86 -4.31 1.52
C ASP A 248 -23.57 -2.93 2.11
N ILE A 249 -22.28 -2.57 2.17
CA ILE A 249 -21.83 -1.28 2.69
C ILE A 249 -22.10 -0.20 1.62
N PRO A 250 -22.86 0.87 1.94
CA PRO A 250 -23.09 1.95 0.99
C PRO A 250 -21.77 2.70 0.73
N GLY A 251 -21.42 2.88 -0.54
CA GLY A 251 -20.18 3.51 -0.97
C GLY A 251 -20.29 4.23 -2.31
N SER A 252 -19.16 4.69 -2.83
CA SER A 252 -19.05 5.46 -4.08
C SER A 252 -19.36 4.66 -5.36
N GLY A 253 -19.69 3.37 -5.24
CA GLY A 253 -19.89 2.44 -6.35
C GLY A 253 -18.77 1.39 -6.40
N VAL A 254 -19.02 0.32 -7.15
CA VAL A 254 -18.07 -0.79 -7.35
C VAL A 254 -16.92 -0.30 -8.22
N ASP A 255 -15.68 -0.40 -7.75
CA ASP A 255 -14.50 -0.19 -8.57
C ASP A 255 -14.20 -1.45 -9.38
N PRO A 256 -14.34 -1.44 -10.72
CA PRO A 256 -14.06 -2.61 -11.55
C PRO A 256 -12.59 -3.06 -11.50
N ASN A 257 -11.67 -2.23 -11.02
CA ASN A 257 -10.24 -2.56 -10.90
C ASN A 257 -9.86 -3.07 -9.51
N ALA A 258 -10.81 -3.22 -8.59
CA ALA A 258 -10.57 -3.78 -7.27
C ALA A 258 -10.21 -5.28 -7.35
N PRO A 259 -9.38 -5.79 -6.42
CA PRO A 259 -9.11 -7.22 -6.31
C PRO A 259 -10.36 -8.00 -5.92
N ASN A 260 -10.65 -9.09 -6.64
CA ASN A 260 -11.84 -9.91 -6.40
C ASN A 260 -11.51 -11.20 -5.62
N PHE A 261 -11.80 -11.21 -4.32
CA PHE A 261 -11.47 -12.31 -3.42
C PHE A 261 -12.30 -13.57 -3.68
N SER A 262 -13.53 -13.45 -4.17
CA SER A 262 -14.40 -14.60 -4.47
C SER A 262 -13.89 -15.47 -5.61
N LYS A 263 -12.92 -15.00 -6.40
CA LYS A 263 -12.26 -15.82 -7.43
C LYS A 263 -11.20 -16.77 -6.86
N VAL A 264 -10.68 -16.49 -5.66
CA VAL A 264 -9.64 -17.29 -5.00
C VAL A 264 -10.20 -18.05 -3.80
N PHE A 265 -11.07 -17.41 -3.03
CA PHE A 265 -11.62 -17.97 -1.80
C PHE A 265 -13.10 -18.24 -1.94
N LYS A 266 -13.56 -19.33 -1.31
CA LYS A 266 -14.97 -19.54 -1.02
C LYS A 266 -15.19 -19.01 0.40
N PRO A 267 -15.91 -17.90 0.57
CA PRO A 267 -15.98 -17.22 1.87
C PRO A 267 -16.70 -18.09 2.90
N GLU A 268 -15.93 -18.65 3.84
CA GLU A 268 -16.40 -19.13 5.14
C GLU A 268 -15.61 -18.36 6.19
N PHE A 269 -16.26 -17.39 6.85
CA PHE A 269 -15.58 -16.52 7.79
C PHE A 269 -15.57 -17.12 9.19
N THR A 270 -14.42 -17.09 9.82
CA THR A 270 -14.22 -17.56 11.20
C THR A 270 -14.44 -16.44 12.20
N ARG A 271 -13.88 -15.26 11.92
CA ARG A 271 -13.84 -14.13 12.85
C ARG A 271 -13.55 -12.80 12.16
N ALA A 272 -13.98 -11.70 12.78
CA ALA A 272 -13.61 -10.35 12.41
C ALA A 272 -12.48 -9.84 13.32
N TYR A 273 -11.57 -9.05 12.74
CA TYR A 273 -10.45 -8.45 13.44
C TYR A 273 -10.40 -6.93 13.18
N THR A 274 -9.82 -6.18 14.11
CA THR A 274 -9.35 -4.81 13.86
C THR A 274 -7.84 -4.76 14.11
N VAL A 275 -7.22 -3.62 13.86
CA VAL A 275 -5.79 -3.41 14.07
C VAL A 275 -5.56 -2.10 14.81
N HIS A 276 -4.37 -1.95 15.38
CA HIS A 276 -3.95 -0.69 15.92
C HIS A 276 -3.55 0.28 14.80
N ASP A 277 -3.72 1.57 15.07
CA ASP A 277 -3.09 2.60 14.28
C ASP A 277 -1.57 2.56 14.45
N TRP A 278 -0.84 3.26 13.60
CA TRP A 278 0.61 3.37 13.69
C TRP A 278 1.04 4.80 13.92
N ASP A 279 1.75 5.02 15.02
CA ASP A 279 2.35 6.30 15.33
C ASP A 279 3.75 6.37 14.72
N TRP A 280 3.86 7.12 13.62
CA TRP A 280 5.10 7.33 12.89
C TRP A 280 6.13 8.16 13.65
N GLY A 281 5.72 8.92 14.67
CA GLY A 281 6.62 9.73 15.49
C GLY A 281 7.53 8.87 16.38
N CYS A 282 6.97 7.79 16.96
CA CYS A 282 7.73 6.80 17.73
C CYS A 282 8.08 5.53 16.93
N ASN A 283 7.54 5.37 15.71
CA ASN A 283 7.50 4.11 14.97
C ASN A 283 6.95 2.97 15.83
N CYS A 284 5.79 3.20 16.42
CA CYS A 284 5.20 2.29 17.39
C CYS A 284 3.68 2.19 17.27
N LYS A 285 3.12 1.21 17.96
CA LYS A 285 1.70 0.92 17.97
C LYS A 285 0.91 2.07 18.59
N GLY A 286 -0.07 2.60 17.85
CA GLY A 286 -0.99 3.63 18.26
C GLY A 286 -2.25 3.08 18.94
N LYS A 287 -3.36 3.83 18.86
CA LYS A 287 -4.67 3.41 19.39
C LYS A 287 -5.31 2.35 18.50
N LEU A 288 -6.13 1.49 19.09
CA LEU A 288 -6.95 0.56 18.31
C LEU A 288 -7.89 1.33 17.36
N ILE A 289 -7.92 0.94 16.08
CA ILE A 289 -8.84 1.54 15.11
C ILE A 289 -10.25 1.00 15.38
N GLN A 290 -11.25 1.88 15.32
CA GLN A 290 -12.63 1.50 15.61
C GLN A 290 -13.19 0.62 14.47
N GLU A 291 -14.04 -0.35 14.84
CA GLU A 291 -14.64 -1.32 13.92
C GLU A 291 -15.40 -0.70 12.75
N LYS A 292 -16.02 0.48 12.97
CA LYS A 292 -16.74 1.20 11.92
C LYS A 292 -15.83 1.71 10.79
N ASP A 293 -14.53 1.75 11.05
CA ASP A 293 -13.53 2.29 10.14
C ASP A 293 -12.70 1.17 9.48
N VAL A 294 -12.46 0.05 10.18
CA VAL A 294 -11.63 -1.06 9.71
C VAL A 294 -12.13 -2.39 10.24
N VAL A 295 -12.34 -3.34 9.33
CA VAL A 295 -12.55 -4.75 9.65
C VAL A 295 -11.73 -5.62 8.71
N LEU A 296 -10.88 -6.44 9.32
CA LEU A 296 -10.16 -7.55 8.70
C LEU A 296 -10.99 -8.82 8.88
N LEU A 297 -10.84 -9.79 7.99
CA LEU A 297 -11.58 -11.04 8.05
C LEU A 297 -10.64 -12.24 8.17
N GLY A 298 -10.91 -13.10 9.15
CA GLY A 298 -10.39 -14.45 9.20
C GLY A 298 -11.19 -15.33 8.24
N LEU A 299 -10.51 -15.95 7.28
CA LEU A 299 -11.05 -16.92 6.37
C LEU A 299 -10.72 -18.31 6.88
N LYS A 300 -11.72 -19.18 6.99
CA LYS A 300 -11.47 -20.60 7.21
C LYS A 300 -10.82 -21.18 5.97
N THR A 301 -9.70 -21.87 6.17
CA THR A 301 -8.96 -22.50 5.09
C THR A 301 -8.74 -23.99 5.38
N THR A 302 -8.28 -24.72 4.37
CA THR A 302 -7.81 -26.10 4.55
C THR A 302 -6.29 -26.08 4.60
N PRO A 303 -5.66 -26.56 5.69
CA PRO A 303 -4.20 -26.62 5.79
C PRO A 303 -3.57 -27.30 4.57
N GLY A 304 -2.53 -26.67 4.01
CA GLY A 304 -1.81 -27.15 2.84
C GLY A 304 -2.44 -26.79 1.48
N GLN A 305 -3.63 -26.20 1.45
CA GLN A 305 -4.21 -25.70 0.20
C GLN A 305 -3.35 -24.54 -0.36
N PRO A 306 -3.03 -24.52 -1.67
CA PRO A 306 -2.31 -23.40 -2.25
C PRO A 306 -3.13 -22.11 -2.19
N VAL A 307 -2.46 -21.00 -1.85
CA VAL A 307 -3.05 -19.66 -1.78
C VAL A 307 -2.49 -18.82 -2.93
N PHE A 308 -3.37 -18.13 -3.65
CA PHE A 308 -3.04 -17.24 -4.77
C PHE A 308 -3.42 -15.80 -4.42
N ILE A 309 -2.93 -14.84 -5.20
CA ILE A 309 -3.42 -13.46 -5.09
C ILE A 309 -4.81 -13.32 -5.75
N PRO A 310 -5.70 -12.46 -5.23
CA PRO A 310 -6.95 -12.15 -5.89
C PRO A 310 -6.71 -11.59 -7.30
N PRO A 311 -7.46 -11.99 -8.32
CA PRO A 311 -7.35 -11.37 -9.62
C PRO A 311 -7.82 -9.92 -9.60
N LYS A 312 -7.16 -9.13 -10.44
CA LYS A 312 -7.51 -7.77 -10.82
C LYS A 312 -7.27 -7.65 -12.32
N GLU A 313 -7.96 -6.72 -12.97
CA GLU A 313 -7.67 -6.38 -14.37
C GLU A 313 -6.38 -5.56 -14.51
N GLY A 314 -5.64 -5.82 -15.60
CA GLY A 314 -4.45 -5.06 -15.97
C GLY A 314 -3.14 -5.62 -15.41
N ASP A 315 -2.21 -5.89 -16.34
CA ASP A 315 -0.81 -6.20 -16.04
C ASP A 315 -0.07 -4.92 -15.61
N ILE A 316 0.69 -4.98 -14.53
CA ILE A 316 1.41 -3.82 -13.98
C ILE A 316 2.80 -3.60 -14.60
N TYR A 317 3.38 -4.58 -15.30
CA TYR A 317 4.76 -4.51 -15.82
C TYR A 317 4.94 -5.01 -17.27
N GLY A 318 4.08 -5.90 -17.73
CA GLY A 318 4.31 -6.74 -18.89
C GLY A 318 4.82 -8.13 -18.45
N GLY A 319 4.21 -9.18 -18.99
CA GLY A 319 4.55 -10.57 -18.64
C GLY A 319 3.61 -11.21 -17.61
N ASN A 320 2.38 -10.69 -17.49
CA ASN A 320 1.32 -11.18 -16.60
C ASN A 320 1.64 -10.99 -15.11
N TYR A 321 2.27 -9.86 -14.75
CA TYR A 321 2.44 -9.46 -13.35
C TYR A 321 1.28 -8.58 -12.91
N TYR A 322 0.75 -8.84 -11.71
CA TYR A 322 -0.43 -8.12 -11.21
C TYR A 322 -0.16 -7.40 -9.90
N ALA A 323 0.79 -7.88 -9.11
CA ALA A 323 1.17 -7.27 -7.85
C ALA A 323 2.68 -7.33 -7.59
N THR A 324 3.14 -6.48 -6.68
CA THR A 324 4.52 -6.41 -6.20
C THR A 324 4.56 -6.72 -4.72
N VAL A 325 5.48 -7.59 -4.28
CA VAL A 325 5.65 -7.94 -2.86
C VAL A 325 6.38 -6.84 -2.12
N LEU A 326 5.76 -6.30 -1.07
CA LEU A 326 6.35 -5.29 -0.20
C LEU A 326 6.93 -5.87 1.10
N TYR A 327 6.41 -7.02 1.54
CA TYR A 327 6.93 -7.73 2.71
C TYR A 327 6.61 -9.23 2.59
N ALA A 328 7.57 -10.08 2.94
CA ALA A 328 7.38 -11.53 3.02
C ALA A 328 8.15 -12.10 4.22
N SER A 329 7.44 -12.87 5.03
CA SER A 329 7.95 -13.67 6.14
C SER A 329 7.29 -15.05 6.13
N GLU A 330 7.70 -15.95 7.02
CA GLU A 330 7.20 -17.34 7.04
C GLU A 330 5.68 -17.43 7.11
N ASP A 331 5.02 -16.49 7.78
CA ASP A 331 3.59 -16.51 8.05
C ASP A 331 2.83 -15.22 7.76
N SER A 332 3.48 -14.27 7.08
CA SER A 332 2.84 -13.05 6.62
C SER A 332 3.40 -12.59 5.29
N LEU A 333 2.49 -12.10 4.44
CA LEU A 333 2.78 -11.57 3.13
C LEU A 333 2.00 -10.28 2.92
N THR A 334 2.66 -9.26 2.36
CA THR A 334 2.03 -8.02 1.95
C THR A 334 2.42 -7.70 0.52
N PHE A 335 1.43 -7.42 -0.32
CA PHE A 335 1.64 -7.10 -1.74
C PHE A 335 0.71 -5.98 -2.19
N LEU A 336 1.15 -5.27 -3.23
CA LEU A 336 0.49 -4.10 -3.79
C LEU A 336 0.17 -4.31 -5.27
N TYR A 337 -1.03 -3.96 -5.70
CA TYR A 337 -1.46 -4.01 -7.11
C TYR A 337 -0.96 -2.81 -7.94
N ALA A 338 0.33 -2.52 -7.83
CA ALA A 338 1.07 -1.52 -8.57
C ALA A 338 2.57 -1.83 -8.47
N ARG A 339 3.40 -1.14 -9.27
CA ARG A 339 4.86 -1.20 -9.17
C ARG A 339 5.41 -0.18 -8.18
N ALA A 340 4.73 0.14 -7.09
CA ALA A 340 5.25 1.09 -6.10
C ALA A 340 5.94 0.38 -4.93
N GLY A 341 6.88 1.08 -4.29
CA GLY A 341 7.63 0.58 -3.14
C GLY A 341 7.00 0.87 -1.77
N SER A 342 5.78 1.41 -1.74
CA SER A 342 5.04 1.76 -0.53
C SER A 342 3.53 1.60 -0.75
N VAL A 343 2.75 1.61 0.34
CA VAL A 343 1.30 1.40 0.31
C VAL A 343 0.49 2.66 -0.04
N VAL A 344 1.16 3.77 -0.38
CA VAL A 344 0.52 5.09 -0.53
C VAL A 344 -0.42 5.15 -1.74
N LYS A 345 -0.19 4.31 -2.76
CA LYS A 345 -0.99 4.33 -3.99
C LYS A 345 -1.41 2.93 -4.43
N GLY A 346 -2.72 2.75 -4.58
CA GLY A 346 -3.34 1.52 -5.05
C GLY A 346 -3.72 0.55 -3.93
N TYR A 347 -4.29 -0.59 -4.34
CA TYR A 347 -4.76 -1.62 -3.43
C TYR A 347 -3.60 -2.44 -2.86
N THR A 348 -3.49 -2.46 -1.54
CA THR A 348 -2.54 -3.31 -0.81
C THR A 348 -3.30 -4.43 -0.09
N ILE A 349 -2.84 -5.66 -0.21
CA ILE A 349 -3.39 -6.81 0.53
C ILE A 349 -2.36 -7.29 1.53
N HIS A 350 -2.85 -7.64 2.72
CA HIS A 350 -2.10 -8.33 3.74
C HIS A 350 -2.69 -9.72 3.97
N TYR A 351 -1.81 -10.71 4.03
CA TYR A 351 -2.07 -12.06 4.51
C TYR A 351 -1.31 -12.32 5.80
N LEU A 352 -1.99 -12.90 6.77
CA LEU A 352 -1.43 -13.32 8.04
C LEU A 352 -2.00 -14.70 8.40
N GLY A 353 -1.14 -15.61 8.88
CA GLY A 353 -1.51 -17.03 9.05
C GLY A 353 -1.32 -17.87 7.78
N LEU A 354 -0.66 -17.30 6.76
CA LEU A 354 -0.20 -18.03 5.59
C LEU A 354 1.01 -18.91 5.98
N HIS A 355 1.35 -19.92 5.19
CA HIS A 355 2.72 -20.42 5.13
C HIS A 355 3.32 -19.96 3.81
N THR A 356 4.02 -18.82 3.84
CA THR A 356 4.52 -18.16 2.64
C THR A 356 5.55 -19.05 1.94
N ASP A 357 5.52 -19.07 0.62
CA ASP A 357 6.42 -19.88 -0.18
C ASP A 357 7.90 -19.56 0.14
N PRO A 358 8.75 -20.55 0.49
CA PRO A 358 10.13 -20.30 0.86
C PRO A 358 10.97 -19.67 -0.28
N ASN A 359 10.66 -19.95 -1.55
CA ASN A 359 11.33 -19.31 -2.69
C ASN A 359 10.89 -17.86 -2.85
N LEU A 360 9.66 -17.50 -2.47
CA LEU A 360 9.19 -16.11 -2.46
C LEU A 360 9.91 -15.32 -1.36
N ILE A 361 10.02 -15.88 -0.15
CA ILE A 361 10.77 -15.27 0.96
C ILE A 361 12.23 -15.06 0.56
N ALA A 362 12.86 -16.08 -0.03
CA ALA A 362 14.24 -15.97 -0.52
C ALA A 362 14.37 -14.85 -1.56
N LYS A 363 13.47 -14.81 -2.56
CA LYS A 363 13.46 -13.78 -3.59
C LYS A 363 13.27 -12.37 -3.02
N PHE A 364 12.40 -12.21 -2.02
CA PHE A 364 12.19 -10.95 -1.33
C PHE A 364 13.46 -10.49 -0.58
N ARG A 365 14.15 -11.39 0.12
CA ARG A 365 15.41 -11.10 0.83
C ARG A 365 16.57 -10.80 -0.11
N GLU A 366 16.59 -11.42 -1.27
CA GLU A 366 17.58 -11.16 -2.34
C GLU A 366 17.39 -9.78 -2.98
N SER A 367 16.16 -9.24 -2.96
CA SER A 367 15.83 -7.96 -3.59
C SER A 367 16.69 -6.81 -3.04
N LYS A 368 17.21 -5.98 -3.92
CA LYS A 368 18.04 -4.80 -3.59
C LYS A 368 17.62 -3.62 -4.45
N GLY A 369 17.85 -2.41 -3.96
CA GLY A 369 17.52 -1.18 -4.70
C GLY A 369 16.01 -1.08 -4.98
N ASN A 370 15.67 -0.70 -6.22
CA ASN A 370 14.29 -0.45 -6.67
C ASN A 370 13.70 -1.63 -7.47
N GLU A 371 14.00 -2.86 -7.05
CA GLU A 371 13.37 -4.06 -7.61
C GLU A 371 12.76 -4.88 -6.47
N LEU A 372 11.58 -5.45 -6.72
CA LEU A 372 10.85 -6.30 -5.76
C LEU A 372 10.23 -7.50 -6.49
N PRO A 373 9.92 -8.61 -5.78
CA PRO A 373 9.27 -9.75 -6.40
C PRO A 373 7.92 -9.36 -7.02
N GLY A 374 7.73 -9.71 -8.29
CA GLY A 374 6.44 -9.61 -8.99
C GLY A 374 5.62 -10.88 -8.81
N LEU A 375 4.30 -10.74 -8.67
CA LEU A 375 3.35 -11.83 -8.51
C LEU A 375 2.47 -11.99 -9.75
N THR A 376 2.23 -13.24 -10.13
CA THR A 376 1.32 -13.64 -11.21
C THR A 376 0.07 -14.32 -10.62
N LEU A 377 -0.98 -14.51 -11.42
CA LEU A 377 -2.23 -15.15 -10.94
C LEU A 377 -2.16 -16.68 -10.87
N ASP A 378 -1.18 -17.28 -11.56
CA ASP A 378 -1.01 -18.72 -11.73
C ASP A 378 0.06 -19.33 -10.81
N THR A 379 0.82 -18.49 -10.10
CA THR A 379 1.83 -18.93 -9.13
C THR A 379 1.29 -18.74 -7.71
N PRO A 380 1.19 -19.79 -6.88
CA PRO A 380 0.76 -19.63 -5.50
C PRO A 380 1.83 -18.85 -4.71
N VAL A 381 1.38 -18.09 -3.72
CA VAL A 381 2.25 -17.29 -2.83
C VAL A 381 2.61 -18.02 -1.54
N GLY A 382 1.99 -19.18 -1.31
CA GLY A 382 2.17 -20.01 -0.14
C GLY A 382 1.09 -21.08 -0.05
N VAL A 383 0.99 -21.71 1.11
CA VAL A 383 -0.08 -22.65 1.45
C VAL A 383 -0.81 -22.18 2.70
N ALA A 384 -2.11 -22.44 2.79
CA ALA A 384 -2.92 -22.01 3.92
C ALA A 384 -2.64 -22.84 5.18
N GLY A 385 -2.84 -22.23 6.35
CA GLY A 385 -3.07 -22.94 7.62
C GLY A 385 -4.56 -23.22 7.83
N ASP A 386 -5.00 -23.22 9.08
CA ASP A 386 -6.43 -23.36 9.44
C ASP A 386 -7.24 -22.07 9.21
N GLU A 387 -6.60 -20.92 9.44
CA GLU A 387 -7.18 -19.59 9.26
C GLU A 387 -6.21 -18.68 8.52
N LEU A 388 -6.73 -17.92 7.57
CA LEU A 388 -6.02 -16.86 6.88
C LEU A 388 -6.69 -15.51 7.19
N ILE A 389 -5.99 -14.63 7.91
CA ILE A 389 -6.45 -13.26 8.15
C ILE A 389 -6.08 -12.41 6.95
N VAL A 390 -7.09 -11.74 6.40
CA VAL A 390 -6.96 -10.88 5.23
C VAL A 390 -7.31 -9.44 5.58
N ALA A 391 -6.47 -8.52 5.13
CA ALA A 391 -6.73 -7.08 5.18
C ALA A 391 -6.54 -6.45 3.80
N ILE A 392 -7.32 -5.42 3.50
CA ILE A 392 -7.13 -4.57 2.34
C ILE A 392 -6.89 -3.12 2.77
N ARG A 393 -6.05 -2.45 1.99
CA ARG A 393 -5.92 -0.99 2.00
C ARG A 393 -6.16 -0.44 0.61
N ASP A 394 -6.68 0.78 0.57
CA ASP A 394 -6.62 1.64 -0.61
C ASP A 394 -5.88 2.92 -0.27
N ASN A 395 -4.84 3.23 -1.04
CA ASN A 395 -4.03 4.44 -0.88
C ASN A 395 -3.54 4.66 0.56
N GLY A 396 -3.13 3.58 1.23
CA GLY A 396 -2.60 3.57 2.59
C GLY A 396 -3.65 3.53 3.69
N LYS A 397 -4.95 3.58 3.37
CA LYS A 397 -6.02 3.47 4.37
C LYS A 397 -6.60 2.06 4.39
N PHE A 398 -6.68 1.45 5.57
CA PHE A 398 -7.42 0.20 5.75
C PHE A 398 -8.91 0.39 5.45
N LEU A 399 -9.53 -0.62 4.84
CA LEU A 399 -10.96 -0.63 4.52
C LEU A 399 -11.66 -1.81 5.22
N ASP A 400 -12.99 -1.82 5.17
CA ASP A 400 -13.81 -2.90 5.68
C ASP A 400 -13.86 -4.05 4.66
N MET A 401 -13.24 -5.18 4.99
CA MET A 401 -13.20 -6.39 4.17
C MET A 401 -14.58 -7.05 4.00
N ARG A 402 -15.60 -6.67 4.79
CA ARG A 402 -16.96 -7.19 4.64
C ARG A 402 -17.71 -6.57 3.48
N SER A 403 -17.20 -5.51 2.84
CA SER A 403 -17.90 -4.89 1.71
C SER A 403 -18.07 -5.88 0.56
N LYS A 404 -19.27 -6.44 0.44
CA LYS A 404 -19.60 -7.51 -0.50
C LYS A 404 -19.35 -7.07 -1.94
N ARG A 405 -19.85 -5.89 -2.26
CA ARG A 405 -19.86 -5.34 -3.61
C ARG A 405 -18.49 -4.85 -4.08
N ASP A 406 -17.60 -4.51 -3.15
CA ASP A 406 -16.29 -3.95 -3.51
C ASP A 406 -15.24 -5.05 -3.69
N TRP A 407 -15.29 -6.11 -2.87
CA TRP A 407 -14.20 -7.11 -2.80
C TRP A 407 -14.60 -8.53 -3.22
N TRP A 408 -15.90 -8.84 -3.22
CA TRP A 408 -16.39 -10.22 -3.34
C TRP A 408 -17.33 -10.46 -4.53
N GLU A 409 -17.78 -9.42 -5.22
CA GLU A 409 -18.60 -9.51 -6.44
C GLU A 409 -17.85 -8.86 -7.59
#